data_AF-A0A7X2ZS44-F1
#
_entry.id   AF-A0A7X2ZS44-F1
#
_cell.length_a   1.000
_cell.length_b   1.000
_cell.length_c   1.000
_cell.angle_alpha   90.00
_cell.angle_beta   90.00
_cell.angle_gamma   90.00
#
_symmetry.space_group_name_H-M   'P 1'
#
loop_
_entity.id
_entity.type
_entity.pdbx_description
1 polymer ?
#
loop_
_entity_poly.entity_id
_entity_poly.type
_entity_poly.pdbx_seq_one_letter_code
_entity_poly.pdbx_strand_id
1 'polypeptide(L)'
;MRKEIDIETWYRKDHFEFFSKFDEPFYGITVKVDCTETYNTAKEKGHSFFLSYLHKSLVAANRTVQFRYRIVDGKLFEYETTDASPTINRDNGTFGFSYLKYRENFQDFLDLALPAIEKVRNSNRLMPSESAENVIHCSAIPWIDFTSISHARHYARPDSCPKFAFGKMTSEDNRLFIPVSVHVHHALVDGYHVGQFMEELKKLM
;
A
#
# COMPACT_ATOMS: atom_id res chain seq x y z
N MET A 1 5.41 -16.29 5.68
CA MET A 1 6.81 -16.66 6.01
C MET A 1 7.76 -15.55 5.51
N ARG A 2 9.01 -15.48 5.97
CA ARG A 2 10.05 -14.60 5.39
C ARG A 2 11.35 -15.37 5.14
N LYS A 3 12.11 -14.95 4.13
CA LYS A 3 13.42 -15.49 3.78
C LYS A 3 14.45 -14.35 3.79
N GLU A 4 15.57 -14.55 4.46
CA GLU A 4 16.71 -13.63 4.38
C GLU A 4 17.33 -13.71 2.96
N ILE A 5 17.58 -12.56 2.35
CA ILE A 5 18.31 -12.45 1.09
C ILE A 5 19.77 -12.15 1.44
N ASP A 6 20.68 -12.97 0.94
CA ASP A 6 22.10 -12.70 1.00
C ASP A 6 22.44 -11.55 0.04
N ILE A 7 22.79 -10.39 0.61
CA ILE A 7 23.10 -9.17 -0.13
C ILE A 7 24.33 -9.37 -1.03
N GLU A 8 25.30 -10.19 -0.62
CA GLU A 8 26.54 -10.41 -1.38
C GLU A 8 26.29 -11.07 -2.73
N THR A 9 25.22 -11.86 -2.84
CA THR A 9 24.83 -12.56 -4.08
C THR A 9 23.60 -11.93 -4.74
N TRP A 10 23.02 -10.88 -4.16
CA TRP A 10 21.81 -10.24 -4.68
C TRP A 10 22.10 -9.34 -5.87
N TYR A 11 21.34 -9.49 -6.95
CA TYR A 11 21.51 -8.74 -8.20
C TYR A 11 21.38 -7.21 -8.06
N ARG A 12 20.87 -6.71 -6.92
CA ARG A 12 20.77 -5.28 -6.59
C ARG A 12 21.67 -4.86 -5.43
N LYS A 13 22.73 -5.61 -5.11
CA LYS A 13 23.71 -5.28 -4.07
C LYS A 13 24.12 -3.81 -4.07
N ASP A 14 24.65 -3.33 -5.19
CA ASP A 14 25.17 -1.95 -5.27
C ASP A 14 24.08 -0.89 -5.05
N HIS A 15 22.87 -1.15 -5.54
CA HIS A 15 21.72 -0.25 -5.34
C HIS A 15 21.33 -0.23 -3.86
N PHE A 16 21.33 -1.40 -3.22
CA PHE A 16 21.04 -1.53 -1.80
C PHE A 16 22.05 -0.76 -0.96
N GLU A 17 23.34 -1.02 -1.17
CA GLU A 17 24.43 -0.42 -0.39
C GLU A 17 24.54 1.10 -0.59
N PHE A 18 24.11 1.61 -1.73
CA PHE A 18 24.08 3.04 -2.01
C PHE A 18 22.90 3.72 -1.32
N PHE A 19 21.67 3.29 -1.61
CA PHE A 19 20.47 3.98 -1.14
C PHE A 19 20.10 3.70 0.31
N SER A 20 20.53 2.58 0.90
CA SER A 20 20.25 2.27 2.32
C SER A 20 20.96 3.20 3.31
N LYS A 21 21.95 3.97 2.85
CA LYS A 21 22.73 4.92 3.65
C LYS A 21 22.14 6.34 3.67
N PHE A 22 21.07 6.59 2.93
CA PHE A 22 20.49 7.93 2.82
C PHE A 22 19.63 8.24 4.05
N ASP A 23 19.66 9.50 4.50
CA ASP A 23 18.73 9.98 5.55
C ASP A 23 17.27 9.92 5.08
N GLU A 24 17.05 10.18 3.79
CA GLU A 24 15.75 9.98 3.13
C GLU A 24 15.92 9.05 1.92
N PRO A 25 15.71 7.74 2.10
CA PRO A 25 15.89 6.76 1.04
C PRO A 25 14.60 6.50 0.24
N PHE A 26 13.49 7.14 0.58
CA PHE A 26 12.23 6.97 -0.12
C PHE A 26 12.04 8.00 -1.24
N TYR A 27 11.29 7.61 -2.26
CA TYR A 27 10.76 8.51 -3.27
C TYR A 27 9.30 8.14 -3.57
N GLY A 28 8.59 9.04 -4.25
CA GLY A 28 7.17 8.89 -4.55
C GLY A 28 6.82 9.15 -6.01
N ILE A 29 5.83 8.41 -6.53
CA ILE A 29 5.23 8.64 -7.85
C ILE A 29 3.71 8.65 -7.69
N THR A 30 3.04 9.65 -8.28
CA THR A 30 1.58 9.72 -8.35
C THR A 30 1.12 9.49 -9.77
N VAL A 31 0.14 8.61 -9.96
CA VAL A 31 -0.48 8.30 -11.24
C VAL A 31 -1.99 8.41 -11.12
N LYS A 32 -2.63 9.03 -12.11
CA LYS A 32 -4.10 9.00 -12.26
C LYS A 32 -4.50 7.67 -12.88
N VAL A 33 -5.27 6.87 -12.16
CA VAL A 33 -5.65 5.50 -12.55
C VAL A 33 -7.14 5.46 -12.84
N ASP A 34 -7.52 4.88 -13.98
CA ASP A 34 -8.93 4.62 -14.30
C ASP A 34 -9.48 3.58 -13.31
N CYS A 35 -10.62 3.89 -12.71
CA CYS A 35 -11.31 3.03 -11.76
C CYS A 35 -12.78 2.80 -12.11
N THR A 36 -13.18 3.05 -13.36
CA THR A 36 -14.56 2.98 -13.85
C THR A 36 -15.17 1.60 -13.59
N GLU A 37 -14.50 0.55 -14.05
CA GLU A 37 -14.98 -0.82 -13.90
C GLU A 37 -14.98 -1.28 -12.44
N THR A 38 -13.91 -0.98 -11.70
CA THR A 38 -13.87 -1.21 -10.24
C THR A 38 -15.06 -0.57 -9.52
N TYR A 39 -15.33 0.71 -9.79
CA TYR A 39 -16.40 1.44 -9.12
C TYR A 39 -17.78 0.87 -9.48
N ASN A 40 -18.03 0.62 -10.76
CA ASN A 40 -19.30 0.07 -11.23
C ASN A 40 -19.56 -1.31 -10.64
N THR A 41 -18.55 -2.19 -10.67
CA THR A 41 -18.63 -3.54 -10.08
C THR A 41 -18.86 -3.48 -8.57
N ALA A 42 -18.15 -2.60 -7.86
CA ALA A 42 -18.32 -2.45 -6.42
C ALA A 42 -19.74 -1.98 -6.08
N LYS A 43 -20.27 -1.03 -6.85
CA LYS A 43 -21.63 -0.52 -6.67
C LYS A 43 -22.69 -1.58 -6.96
N GLU A 44 -22.56 -2.31 -8.07
CA GLU A 44 -23.48 -3.39 -8.45
C GLU A 44 -23.55 -4.48 -7.39
N LYS A 45 -22.40 -4.87 -6.83
CA LYS A 45 -22.30 -5.94 -5.82
C LYS A 45 -22.50 -5.46 -4.38
N GLY A 46 -22.72 -4.17 -4.15
CA GLY A 46 -22.85 -3.59 -2.81
C GLY A 46 -21.56 -3.63 -1.97
N HIS A 47 -20.39 -3.70 -2.61
CA HIS A 47 -19.09 -3.70 -1.93
C HIS A 47 -18.57 -2.27 -1.73
N SER A 48 -17.73 -2.10 -0.71
CA SER A 48 -17.02 -0.83 -0.49
C SER A 48 -16.00 -0.59 -1.61
N PHE A 49 -16.14 0.51 -2.34
CA PHE A 49 -15.17 0.93 -3.36
C PHE A 49 -13.74 1.04 -2.81
N PHE A 50 -13.60 1.53 -1.57
CA PHE A 50 -12.30 1.58 -0.87
C PHE A 50 -11.67 0.19 -0.74
N LEU A 51 -12.42 -0.79 -0.26
CA LEU A 51 -11.92 -2.15 -0.10
C LEU A 51 -11.61 -2.80 -1.46
N SER A 52 -12.37 -2.46 -2.51
CA SER A 52 -12.13 -2.96 -3.86
C SER A 52 -10.79 -2.48 -4.44
N TYR A 53 -10.51 -1.17 -4.44
CA TYR A 53 -9.22 -0.70 -4.97
C TYR A 53 -8.05 -1.02 -4.03
N LEU A 54 -8.27 -1.07 -2.71
CA LEU A 54 -7.24 -1.47 -1.76
C LEU A 54 -6.81 -2.92 -2.00
N HIS A 55 -7.77 -3.83 -2.17
CA HIS A 55 -7.50 -5.23 -2.49
C HIS A 55 -6.74 -5.38 -3.80
N LYS A 56 -7.21 -4.72 -4.88
CA LYS A 56 -6.51 -4.75 -6.18
C LYS A 56 -5.08 -4.20 -6.09
N SER A 57 -4.86 -3.16 -5.29
CA SER A 57 -3.51 -2.63 -5.01
C SER A 57 -2.65 -3.64 -4.26
N LEU A 58 -3.21 -4.37 -3.30
CA LEU A 58 -2.48 -5.44 -2.60
C LEU A 58 -2.16 -6.61 -3.51
N VAL A 59 -3.07 -7.00 -4.41
CA VAL A 59 -2.81 -8.04 -5.40
C VAL A 59 -1.66 -7.62 -6.32
N ALA A 60 -1.68 -6.39 -6.86
CA ALA A 60 -0.60 -5.87 -7.69
C ALA A 60 0.75 -5.82 -6.95
N ALA A 61 0.76 -5.37 -5.70
CA ALA A 61 1.96 -5.34 -4.87
C ALA A 61 2.47 -6.75 -4.53
N ASN A 62 1.58 -7.69 -4.20
CA ASN A 62 1.96 -9.07 -3.93
C ASN A 62 2.43 -9.81 -5.18
N ARG A 63 2.02 -9.40 -6.39
CA ARG A 63 2.56 -9.92 -7.65
C ARG A 63 3.89 -9.27 -8.07
N THR A 64 4.25 -8.14 -7.47
CA THR A 64 5.51 -7.42 -7.71
C THR A 64 6.47 -7.65 -6.53
N VAL A 65 7.35 -8.64 -6.63
CA VAL A 65 8.17 -9.15 -5.51
C VAL A 65 8.89 -8.07 -4.70
N GLN A 66 9.34 -6.98 -5.33
CA GLN A 66 10.06 -5.88 -4.69
C GLN A 66 9.23 -5.17 -3.61
N PHE A 67 7.90 -5.19 -3.70
CA PHE A 67 7.00 -4.64 -2.68
C PHE A 67 6.88 -5.53 -1.43
N ARG A 68 7.38 -6.76 -1.50
CA ARG A 68 7.46 -7.70 -0.37
C ARG A 68 8.81 -7.69 0.34
N TYR A 69 9.77 -6.88 -0.10
CA TYR A 69 11.04 -6.72 0.57
C TYR A 69 10.94 -5.81 1.80
N ARG A 70 11.66 -6.13 2.86
CA ARG A 70 11.86 -5.25 4.03
C ARG A 70 13.30 -5.29 4.49
N ILE A 71 13.75 -4.17 5.06
CA ILE A 71 14.97 -4.07 5.84
C ILE A 71 14.57 -4.19 7.31
N VAL A 72 15.10 -5.20 7.99
CA VAL A 72 14.87 -5.44 9.42
C VAL A 72 16.23 -5.63 10.07
N ASP A 73 16.57 -4.78 11.03
CA ASP A 73 17.86 -4.78 11.73
C ASP A 73 19.07 -4.78 10.77
N GLY A 74 18.98 -4.00 9.69
CA GLY A 74 20.02 -3.89 8.67
C GLY A 74 20.08 -5.06 7.67
N LYS A 75 19.26 -6.08 7.83
CA LYS A 75 19.20 -7.26 6.95
C LYS A 75 18.04 -7.17 5.96
N LEU A 76 18.23 -7.72 4.77
CA LEU A 76 17.22 -7.78 3.72
C LEU A 76 16.39 -9.06 3.81
N PHE A 77 15.07 -8.92 3.85
CA PHE A 77 14.13 -10.04 3.85
C PHE A 77 13.12 -9.93 2.71
N GLU A 78 12.80 -11.08 2.10
CA GLU A 78 11.61 -11.26 1.27
C GLU A 78 10.52 -11.93 2.08
N TYR A 79 9.35 -11.30 2.13
CA TYR A 79 8.15 -11.91 2.68
C TYR A 79 7.38 -12.63 1.58
N GLU A 80 6.74 -13.73 1.96
CA GLU A 80 5.85 -14.49 1.09
C GLU A 80 4.66 -13.65 0.61
N THR A 81 4.09 -12.84 1.50
CA THR A 81 3.04 -11.88 1.21
C THR A 81 3.24 -10.58 1.98
N THR A 82 2.65 -9.49 1.49
CA THR A 82 2.52 -8.22 2.22
C THR A 82 1.04 -7.93 2.48
N ASP A 83 0.74 -7.54 3.71
CA ASP A 83 -0.58 -7.18 4.20
C ASP A 83 -0.82 -5.67 4.08
N ALA A 84 -2.00 -5.17 4.46
CA ALA A 84 -2.27 -3.72 4.50
C ALA A 84 -2.39 -3.21 5.93
N SER A 85 -1.93 -1.97 6.13
CA SER A 85 -2.29 -1.18 7.30
C SER A 85 -2.90 0.16 6.86
N PRO A 86 -4.21 0.19 6.59
CA PRO A 86 -4.88 1.41 6.18
C PRO A 86 -5.31 2.27 7.37
N THR A 87 -5.49 3.57 7.12
CA THR A 87 -6.24 4.47 8.00
C THR A 87 -7.75 4.23 7.84
N ILE A 88 -8.45 4.04 8.96
CA ILE A 88 -9.91 3.93 9.03
C ILE A 88 -10.46 5.13 9.79
N ASN A 89 -11.28 5.93 9.12
CA ASN A 89 -11.93 7.11 9.70
C ASN A 89 -12.97 6.73 10.75
N ARG A 90 -13.17 7.64 11.71
CA ARG A 90 -14.17 7.58 12.77
C ARG A 90 -15.07 8.80 12.72
N ASP A 91 -16.26 8.68 13.31
CA ASP A 91 -17.27 9.74 13.30
C ASP A 91 -16.82 11.01 14.03
N ASN A 92 -15.87 10.90 14.95
CA ASN A 92 -15.27 12.04 15.66
C ASN A 92 -14.22 12.82 14.84
N GLY A 93 -14.07 12.53 13.54
CA GLY A 93 -13.12 13.20 12.66
C GLY A 93 -11.67 12.74 12.80
N THR A 94 -11.39 11.75 13.64
CA THR A 94 -10.08 11.10 13.76
C THR A 94 -9.99 9.84 12.89
N PHE A 95 -8.84 9.16 12.91
CA PHE A 95 -8.65 7.85 12.32
C PHE A 95 -7.90 6.90 13.25
N GLY A 96 -7.99 5.60 12.97
CA GLY A 96 -7.11 4.57 13.53
C GLY A 96 -6.46 3.75 12.42
N PHE A 97 -5.30 3.19 12.69
CA PHE A 97 -4.68 2.21 11.82
C PHE A 97 -5.37 0.86 12.00
N SER A 98 -5.67 0.20 10.89
CA SER A 98 -6.11 -1.19 10.87
C SER A 98 -4.97 -2.11 10.43
N TYR A 99 -5.15 -3.41 10.62
CA TYR A 99 -4.31 -4.45 10.05
C TYR A 99 -5.22 -5.39 9.28
N LEU A 100 -5.07 -5.40 7.95
CA LEU A 100 -5.89 -6.20 7.05
C LEU A 100 -5.02 -7.24 6.37
N LYS A 101 -5.30 -8.52 6.68
CA LYS A 101 -4.55 -9.65 6.13
C LYS A 101 -4.87 -9.84 4.65
N TYR A 102 -3.84 -9.97 3.83
CA TYR A 102 -3.98 -10.20 2.40
C TYR A 102 -4.56 -11.58 2.09
N ARG A 103 -5.47 -11.61 1.11
CA ARG A 103 -5.93 -12.80 0.41
C ARG A 103 -6.07 -12.45 -1.06
N GLU A 104 -5.68 -13.37 -1.95
CA GLU A 104 -5.79 -13.14 -3.39
C GLU A 104 -7.26 -13.12 -3.84
N ASN A 105 -8.08 -14.02 -3.29
CA ASN A 105 -9.52 -13.95 -3.49
C ASN A 105 -10.12 -12.76 -2.72
N PHE A 106 -10.98 -11.99 -3.40
CA PHE A 106 -11.57 -10.79 -2.82
C PHE A 106 -12.54 -11.08 -1.67
N GLN A 107 -13.33 -12.16 -1.75
CA GLN A 107 -14.27 -12.52 -0.68
C GLN A 107 -13.53 -12.95 0.58
N ASP A 108 -12.51 -13.80 0.45
CA ASP A 108 -11.67 -14.22 1.57
C ASP A 108 -10.98 -13.01 2.24
N PHE A 109 -10.60 -12.00 1.45
CA PHE A 109 -10.08 -10.73 1.97
C PHE A 109 -11.14 -9.96 2.75
N LEU A 110 -12.36 -9.82 2.21
CA LEU A 110 -13.46 -9.11 2.87
C LEU A 110 -13.86 -9.76 4.20
N ASP A 111 -13.93 -11.09 4.24
CA ASP A 111 -14.31 -11.85 5.44
C ASP A 111 -13.35 -11.56 6.61
N LEU A 112 -12.09 -11.27 6.31
CA LEU A 112 -11.08 -10.87 7.31
C LEU A 112 -11.07 -9.36 7.55
N ALA A 113 -11.27 -8.55 6.51
CA ALA A 113 -11.12 -7.10 6.59
C ALA A 113 -12.29 -6.41 7.32
N LEU A 114 -13.52 -6.84 7.09
CA LEU A 114 -14.71 -6.19 7.65
C LEU A 114 -14.72 -6.22 9.19
N PRO A 115 -14.48 -7.35 9.89
CA PRO A 115 -14.40 -7.36 11.34
C PRO A 115 -13.25 -6.49 11.89
N ALA A 116 -12.11 -6.45 11.20
CA ALA A 116 -10.96 -5.64 11.60
C ALA A 116 -11.23 -4.13 11.48
N ILE A 117 -11.95 -3.71 10.44
CA ILE A 117 -12.40 -2.32 10.26
C ILE A 117 -13.39 -1.93 11.35
N GLU A 118 -14.37 -2.79 11.63
CA GLU A 118 -15.39 -2.53 12.63
C GLU A 118 -14.79 -2.40 14.04
N LYS A 119 -13.78 -3.21 14.37
CA LYS A 119 -13.01 -3.08 15.61
C LYS A 119 -12.30 -1.71 15.73
N VAL A 120 -11.77 -1.17 14.63
CA VAL A 120 -11.09 0.13 14.64
C VAL A 120 -12.08 1.29 14.77
N ARG A 121 -13.25 1.20 14.13
CA ARG A 121 -14.34 2.19 14.24
C ARG A 121 -14.87 2.29 15.66
N ASN A 122 -15.01 1.16 16.35
CA ASN A 122 -15.50 1.07 17.73
C ASN A 122 -14.39 1.23 18.80
N SER A 123 -13.23 1.76 18.41
CA SER A 123 -12.04 1.90 19.27
C SER A 123 -11.56 3.34 19.28
N ASN A 124 -10.97 3.77 20.40
CA ASN A 124 -10.29 5.08 20.51
C ASN A 124 -8.76 4.98 20.37
N ARG A 125 -8.21 3.80 20.04
CA ARG A 125 -6.76 3.59 19.92
C ARG A 125 -6.25 3.95 18.53
N LEU A 126 -5.09 4.58 18.44
CA LEU A 126 -4.46 4.87 17.14
C LEU A 126 -3.93 3.60 16.47
N MET A 127 -3.23 2.75 17.23
CA MET A 127 -2.61 1.53 16.71
C MET A 127 -3.54 0.33 16.86
N PRO A 128 -3.52 -0.61 15.90
CA PRO A 128 -4.21 -1.89 16.03
C PRO A 128 -3.57 -2.73 17.14
N SER A 129 -4.31 -3.71 17.65
CA SER A 129 -3.78 -4.70 18.61
C SER A 129 -2.79 -5.68 17.97
N GLU A 130 -2.85 -5.82 16.64
CA GLU A 130 -2.00 -6.70 15.83
C GLU A 130 -1.26 -5.84 14.82
N SER A 131 0.05 -6.06 14.67
CA SER A 131 0.88 -5.38 13.69
C SER A 131 1.95 -6.34 13.20
N ALA A 132 2.34 -6.21 11.93
CA ALA A 132 3.40 -6.99 11.32
C ALA A 132 4.34 -6.08 10.53
N GLU A 133 5.59 -6.48 10.38
CA GLU A 133 6.60 -5.73 9.61
C GLU A 133 6.29 -5.71 8.11
N ASN A 134 5.58 -6.72 7.61
CA ASN A 134 5.25 -6.90 6.18
C ASN A 134 3.93 -6.25 5.80
N VAL A 135 3.73 -4.99 6.17
CA VAL A 135 2.54 -4.22 5.78
C VAL A 135 2.87 -3.14 4.77
N ILE A 136 1.88 -2.78 3.95
CA ILE A 136 1.86 -1.53 3.18
C ILE A 136 1.02 -0.54 3.96
N HIS A 137 1.56 0.64 4.27
CA HIS A 137 0.78 1.69 4.91
C HIS A 137 -0.11 2.37 3.87
N CYS A 138 -1.43 2.40 4.10
CA CYS A 138 -2.38 2.93 3.13
C CYS A 138 -3.16 4.12 3.71
N SER A 139 -3.28 5.18 2.94
CA SER A 139 -4.11 6.35 3.29
C SER A 139 -5.17 6.58 2.23
N ALA A 140 -6.42 6.70 2.65
CA ALA A 140 -7.52 7.12 1.78
C ALA A 140 -7.85 8.58 2.09
N ILE A 141 -7.72 9.45 1.07
CA ILE A 141 -7.95 10.89 1.16
C ILE A 141 -9.05 11.25 0.15
N PRO A 142 -10.30 10.77 0.36
CA PRO A 142 -11.35 10.84 -0.64
C PRO A 142 -11.84 12.26 -0.94
N TRP A 143 -11.35 13.26 -0.19
CA TRP A 143 -11.75 14.67 -0.33
C TRP A 143 -10.86 15.47 -1.28
N ILE A 144 -9.65 14.99 -1.60
CA ILE A 144 -8.64 15.75 -2.33
C ILE A 144 -8.27 15.02 -3.63
N ASP A 145 -8.48 15.67 -4.77
CA ASP A 145 -7.95 15.23 -6.07
C ASP A 145 -6.50 15.71 -6.20
N PHE A 146 -5.58 15.00 -5.55
CA PHE A 146 -4.18 15.42 -5.49
C PHE A 146 -3.40 14.99 -6.74
N THR A 147 -2.46 15.82 -7.15
CA THR A 147 -1.45 15.47 -8.18
C THR A 147 -0.13 15.03 -7.57
N SER A 148 0.12 15.35 -6.29
CA SER A 148 1.29 14.92 -5.52
C SER A 148 0.98 14.91 -4.02
N ILE A 149 1.70 14.08 -3.28
CA ILE A 149 1.64 13.99 -1.82
C ILE A 149 3.02 13.60 -1.30
N SER A 150 3.43 14.17 -0.16
CA SER A 150 4.57 13.73 0.63
C SER A 150 4.08 13.16 1.97
N HIS A 151 4.79 12.18 2.52
CA HIS A 151 4.43 11.58 3.81
C HIS A 151 5.27 12.15 4.95
N ALA A 152 4.63 12.39 6.11
CA ALA A 152 5.38 12.62 7.34
C ALA A 152 6.22 11.38 7.68
N ARG A 153 7.47 11.60 8.11
CA ARG A 153 8.39 10.53 8.51
C ARG A 153 9.14 10.89 9.78
N HIS A 154 9.53 9.82 10.49
CA HIS A 154 10.44 9.90 11.62
C HIS A 154 11.80 9.37 11.18
N TYR A 155 12.64 10.21 10.57
CA TYR A 155 13.92 9.81 9.95
C TYR A 155 14.86 9.03 10.86
N ALA A 156 14.83 9.28 12.17
CA ALA A 156 15.63 8.53 13.15
C ALA A 156 15.14 7.09 13.40
N ARG A 157 14.02 6.67 12.80
CA ARG A 157 13.54 5.28 12.85
C ARG A 157 13.65 4.66 11.45
N PRO A 158 14.52 3.64 11.27
CA PRO A 158 14.59 2.91 10.02
C PRO A 158 13.21 2.37 9.63
N ASP A 159 12.85 2.57 8.37
CA ASP A 159 11.60 2.10 7.79
C ASP A 159 11.88 1.72 6.34
N SER A 160 11.21 0.67 5.86
CA SER A 160 11.29 0.22 4.47
C SER A 160 9.91 -0.14 3.90
N CYS A 161 8.84 0.04 4.68
CA CYS A 161 7.49 -0.30 4.28
C CYS A 161 7.00 0.65 3.16
N PRO A 162 6.51 0.09 2.04
CA PRO A 162 5.82 0.88 1.01
C PRO A 162 4.63 1.64 1.60
N LYS A 163 4.34 2.81 1.03
CA LYS A 163 3.22 3.67 1.43
C LYS A 163 2.39 4.02 0.23
N PHE A 164 1.09 3.74 0.29
CA PHE A 164 0.13 4.08 -0.74
C PHE A 164 -0.81 5.18 -0.24
N ALA A 165 -1.14 6.12 -1.11
CA ALA A 165 -2.20 7.08 -0.87
C ALA A 165 -3.17 7.12 -2.05
N PHE A 166 -4.46 7.18 -1.74
CA PHE A 166 -5.55 7.17 -2.71
C PHE A 166 -6.36 8.45 -2.58
N GLY A 167 -6.56 9.17 -3.68
CA GLY A 167 -7.23 10.47 -3.69
C GLY A 167 -8.73 10.41 -3.90
N LYS A 168 -9.31 11.59 -4.15
CA LYS A 168 -10.70 11.77 -4.55
C LYS A 168 -10.92 11.15 -5.93
N MET A 169 -12.05 10.45 -6.08
CA MET A 169 -12.51 10.00 -7.38
C MET A 169 -13.08 11.17 -8.19
N THR A 170 -12.60 11.33 -9.42
CA THR A 170 -13.06 12.34 -10.37
C THR A 170 -13.66 11.70 -11.61
N SER A 171 -14.50 12.43 -12.32
CA SER A 171 -15.07 12.01 -13.61
C SER A 171 -14.50 12.86 -14.75
N GLU A 172 -14.13 12.23 -15.85
CA GLU A 172 -13.63 12.85 -17.08
C GLU A 172 -14.10 11.98 -18.27
N ASP A 173 -14.84 12.56 -19.23
CA ASP A 173 -15.36 11.86 -20.41
C ASP A 173 -16.06 10.51 -20.12
N ASN A 174 -16.97 10.50 -19.13
CA ASN A 174 -17.67 9.31 -18.64
C ASN A 174 -16.79 8.21 -18.02
N ARG A 175 -15.51 8.49 -17.79
CA ARG A 175 -14.59 7.61 -17.07
C ARG A 175 -14.32 8.16 -15.68
N LEU A 176 -14.16 7.25 -14.73
CA LEU A 176 -13.83 7.57 -13.36
C LEU A 176 -12.35 7.33 -13.12
N PHE A 177 -11.72 8.25 -12.41
CA PHE A 177 -10.30 8.19 -12.11
C PHE A 177 -10.03 8.47 -10.64
N ILE A 178 -8.99 7.85 -10.11
CA ILE A 178 -8.44 8.15 -8.78
C ILE A 178 -6.93 8.45 -8.88
N PRO A 179 -6.42 9.44 -8.14
CA PRO A 179 -4.99 9.56 -7.90
C PRO A 179 -4.49 8.41 -7.01
N VAL A 180 -3.45 7.72 -7.47
CA VAL A 180 -2.74 6.69 -6.69
C VAL A 180 -1.29 7.11 -6.55
N SER A 181 -0.87 7.39 -5.32
CA SER A 181 0.52 7.66 -4.98
C SER A 181 1.18 6.44 -4.37
N VAL A 182 2.39 6.13 -4.83
CA VAL A 182 3.23 5.05 -4.34
C VAL A 182 4.55 5.63 -3.88
N HIS A 183 4.85 5.43 -2.60
CA HIS A 183 6.17 5.73 -2.02
C HIS A 183 6.86 4.46 -1.60
N VAL A 184 8.12 4.32 -2.00
CA VAL A 184 8.93 3.12 -1.78
C VAL A 184 10.36 3.49 -1.44
N HIS A 185 11.03 2.58 -0.73
CA HIS A 185 12.44 2.73 -0.37
C HIS A 185 13.32 2.36 -1.56
N HIS A 186 14.18 3.27 -2.02
CA HIS A 186 14.89 3.13 -3.30
C HIS A 186 15.90 1.97 -3.31
N ALA A 187 16.50 1.66 -2.16
CA ALA A 187 17.31 0.45 -1.98
C ALA A 187 16.56 -0.85 -2.32
N LEU A 188 15.22 -0.85 -2.23
CA LEU A 188 14.37 -2.03 -2.43
C LEU A 188 13.54 -1.95 -3.70
N VAL A 189 13.25 -0.76 -4.23
CA VAL A 189 12.34 -0.59 -5.37
C VAL A 189 12.80 0.57 -6.26
N ASP A 190 13.26 0.29 -7.47
CA ASP A 190 13.49 1.30 -8.51
C ASP A 190 12.21 1.65 -9.30
N GLY A 191 12.25 2.76 -10.05
CA GLY A 191 11.12 3.23 -10.86
C GLY A 191 10.58 2.19 -11.84
N TYR A 192 11.43 1.29 -12.36
CA TYR A 192 11.01 0.15 -13.17
C TYR A 192 9.98 -0.74 -12.46
N HIS A 193 10.22 -1.07 -11.19
CA HIS A 193 9.34 -1.92 -10.41
C HIS A 193 8.03 -1.21 -10.03
N VAL A 194 8.08 0.12 -9.81
CA VAL A 194 6.85 0.92 -9.66
C VAL A 194 6.04 0.90 -10.96
N GLY A 195 6.71 0.96 -12.11
CA GLY A 195 6.08 0.77 -13.43
C GLY A 195 5.36 -0.57 -13.54
N GLN A 196 6.03 -1.67 -13.19
CA GLN A 196 5.44 -3.02 -13.19
C GLN A 196 4.22 -3.10 -12.26
N PHE A 197 4.32 -2.56 -11.05
CA PHE A 197 3.20 -2.47 -10.12
C PHE A 197 2.01 -1.70 -10.73
N MET A 198 2.27 -0.54 -11.36
CA MET A 198 1.23 0.29 -11.96
C MET A 198 0.57 -0.39 -13.15
N GLU A 199 1.32 -1.14 -13.97
CA GLU A 199 0.76 -1.95 -15.05
C GLU A 199 -0.14 -3.05 -14.52
N GLU A 200 0.28 -3.79 -13.49
CA GLU A 200 -0.54 -4.82 -12.85
C GLU A 200 -1.80 -4.22 -12.21
N LEU A 201 -1.67 -3.08 -11.52
CA LEU A 201 -2.84 -2.39 -10.95
C LEU A 201 -3.83 -1.98 -12.04
N LYS A 202 -3.36 -1.39 -13.15
CA LYS A 202 -4.22 -0.99 -14.27
C LYS A 202 -4.95 -2.17 -14.92
N LYS A 203 -4.34 -3.34 -14.99
CA LYS A 203 -5.01 -4.57 -15.49
C LYS A 203 -6.11 -5.07 -14.54
N LEU A 204 -5.93 -4.82 -13.24
CA LEU A 204 -6.87 -5.25 -12.20
C LEU A 204 -8.05 -4.29 -12.02
N MET A 205 -7.84 -2.98 -12.20
CA MET A 205 -8.84 -1.92 -11.95
C MET A 205 -9.97 -1.90 -12.98
#